data_AF-A0A2E2L8X4-F1
#
_entry.id   AF-A0A2E2L8X4-F1
#
_cell.length_a   1.000
_cell.length_b   1.000
_cell.length_c   1.000
_cell.angle_alpha   90.00
_cell.angle_beta   90.00
_cell.angle_gamma   90.00
#
_symmetry.space_group_name_H-M   'P 1'
#
loop_
_entity.id
_entity.type
_entity.pdbx_description
1 polymer ?
#
loop_
_entity_poly.entity_id
_entity_poly.type
_entity_poly.pdbx_seq_one_letter_code
_entity_poly.pdbx_strand_id
1 'polypeptide(L)'
;MTTYIAALRRRKENGDAGFSLIELIVVVVILGVLAAIAVPVFLGLQGQAEQSALDTATANGASQVATEIATATTAPTIDTLNTSLDGLEADGITLSVAANPTTAAPSVDNYCVTGTKEGSETATSGPGC
;
A
#
# COMPACT_ATOMS: atom_id res chain seq x y z
N MET A 1 17.53 -31.18 61.81
CA MET A 1 17.20 -32.23 60.81
C MET A 1 15.82 -32.06 60.17
N THR A 2 14.95 -31.18 60.68
CA THR A 2 13.57 -30.93 60.18
C THR A 2 13.48 -29.91 59.04
N THR A 3 14.47 -29.02 58.90
CA THR A 3 14.50 -27.97 57.86
C THR A 3 14.71 -28.52 56.45
N TYR A 4 15.47 -29.61 56.30
CA TYR A 4 15.73 -30.24 55.00
C TYR A 4 14.47 -30.87 54.39
N ILE A 5 13.59 -31.41 55.24
CA ILE A 5 12.33 -32.04 54.82
C ILE A 5 11.32 -30.98 54.37
N ALA A 6 11.31 -29.81 55.02
CA ALA A 6 10.46 -28.67 54.61
C ALA A 6 10.87 -28.08 53.25
N ALA A 7 12.17 -28.03 52.94
CA ALA A 7 12.68 -27.54 51.66
C ALA A 7 12.32 -28.45 50.47
N LEU A 8 12.36 -29.78 50.66
CA LEU A 8 11.96 -30.76 49.63
C LEU A 8 10.44 -30.77 49.39
N ARG A 9 9.64 -30.55 50.43
CA ARG A 9 8.17 -30.43 50.31
C ARG A 9 7.76 -29.22 49.46
N ARG A 10 8.48 -28.10 49.63
CA ARG A 10 8.23 -26.85 48.88
C ARG A 10 8.53 -26.93 47.39
N ARG A 11 9.48 -27.78 46.94
CA ARG A 11 9.72 -28.07 45.52
C ARG A 11 8.66 -28.94 44.87
N LYS A 12 7.97 -29.77 45.66
CA LYS A 12 6.85 -30.61 45.18
C LYS A 12 5.54 -29.83 45.13
N GLU A 13 5.36 -28.85 46.02
CA GLU A 13 4.21 -27.92 46.02
C GLU A 13 4.35 -26.81 44.97
N ASN A 14 5.56 -26.28 44.76
CA ASN A 14 5.87 -25.37 43.66
C ASN A 14 6.37 -26.16 42.44
N GLY A 15 5.54 -27.08 41.94
CA GLY A 15 5.87 -27.84 40.73
C GLY A 15 6.27 -26.87 39.63
N ASP A 16 7.54 -26.87 39.23
CA ASP A 16 8.00 -26.22 38.00
C ASP A 16 7.26 -26.91 36.85
N ALA A 17 6.06 -26.41 36.54
CA ALA A 17 5.27 -26.79 35.39
C ALA A 17 6.01 -26.27 34.15
N GLY A 18 7.01 -27.01 33.72
CA GLY A 18 7.65 -26.80 32.43
C GLY A 18 6.62 -26.95 31.32
N PHE A 19 6.70 -26.08 30.32
CA PHE A 19 5.87 -26.14 29.12
C PHE A 19 6.08 -27.50 28.43
N SER A 20 5.01 -28.23 28.16
CA SER A 20 5.13 -29.53 27.51
C SER A 20 5.52 -29.36 26.04
N LEU A 21 6.37 -30.25 25.53
CA LEU A 21 6.75 -30.27 24.12
C LEU A 21 5.51 -30.43 23.22
N ILE A 22 4.48 -31.16 23.70
CA ILE A 22 3.21 -31.30 22.99
C ILE A 22 2.40 -29.99 22.95
N GLU A 23 2.47 -29.15 23.99
CA GLU A 23 1.79 -27.84 23.99
C GLU A 23 2.40 -26.94 22.94
N LEU A 24 3.73 -26.93 22.82
CA LEU A 24 4.41 -26.12 21.82
C LEU A 24 4.08 -26.61 20.40
N ILE A 25 4.01 -27.93 20.20
CA ILE A 25 3.61 -28.52 18.91
C ILE A 25 2.17 -28.14 18.53
N VAL A 26 1.21 -28.24 19.45
CA VAL A 26 -0.18 -27.90 19.16
C VAL A 26 -0.33 -26.42 18.79
N VAL A 27 0.40 -25.53 19.47
CA VAL A 27 0.38 -24.09 19.17
C VAL A 27 0.90 -23.80 17.76
N VAL A 28 2.06 -24.35 17.37
CA VAL A 28 2.59 -24.10 16.01
C VAL A 28 1.72 -24.72 14.92
N VAL A 29 1.04 -25.83 15.20
CA VAL A 29 0.07 -26.43 14.27
C VAL A 29 -1.12 -25.48 14.06
N ILE A 30 -1.68 -24.93 15.13
CA ILE A 30 -2.80 -23.97 15.03
C ILE A 30 -2.34 -22.70 14.29
N LEU A 31 -1.18 -22.14 14.64
CA LEU A 31 -0.61 -20.98 13.95
C LEU A 31 -0.33 -21.28 12.47
N GLY A 32 0.10 -22.49 12.13
CA GLY A 32 0.30 -22.93 10.75
C GLY A 32 -0.98 -22.92 9.92
N VAL A 33 -2.10 -23.42 10.48
CA VAL A 33 -3.41 -23.38 9.81
C VAL A 33 -3.90 -21.95 9.62
N LEU A 34 -3.75 -21.10 10.64
CA LEU A 34 -4.13 -19.68 10.54
C LEU A 34 -3.29 -18.94 9.49
N ALA A 35 -1.98 -19.15 9.47
CA ALA A 35 -1.08 -18.52 8.50
C ALA A 35 -1.41 -18.93 7.06
N ALA A 36 -1.75 -20.20 6.82
CA ALA A 36 -2.11 -20.70 5.49
C ALA A 36 -3.31 -19.96 4.87
N ILE A 37 -4.27 -19.51 5.69
CA ILE A 37 -5.44 -18.75 5.24
C ILE A 37 -5.15 -17.24 5.24
N ALA A 38 -4.47 -16.74 6.27
CA ALA A 38 -4.24 -15.30 6.46
C ALA A 38 -3.32 -14.70 5.39
N VAL A 39 -2.25 -15.40 5.00
CA VAL A 39 -1.27 -14.90 4.02
C VAL A 39 -1.90 -14.56 2.66
N PRO A 40 -2.62 -15.47 1.97
CA PRO A 40 -3.20 -15.12 0.66
C PRO A 40 -4.24 -14.00 0.73
N VAL A 41 -5.04 -13.95 1.80
CA VAL A 41 -6.02 -12.87 2.01
C VAL A 41 -5.31 -11.53 2.20
N PHE A 42 -4.25 -11.50 3.01
CA PHE A 42 -3.48 -10.29 3.26
C PHE A 42 -2.83 -9.76 1.98
N LEU A 43 -2.23 -10.64 1.17
CA LEU A 43 -1.63 -10.26 -0.12
C LEU A 43 -2.67 -9.68 -1.09
N GLY A 44 -3.86 -10.28 -1.15
CA GLY A 44 -4.95 -9.74 -1.98
C GLY A 44 -5.41 -8.36 -1.51
N LEU A 45 -5.55 -8.15 -0.20
CA LEU A 45 -5.91 -6.85 0.38
C LEU A 45 -4.83 -5.79 0.13
N GLN A 46 -3.56 -6.17 0.23
CA GLN A 46 -2.44 -5.28 -0.07
C GLN A 46 -2.49 -4.82 -1.52
N GLY A 47 -2.65 -5.73 -2.49
CA GLY A 47 -2.77 -5.36 -3.91
C GLY A 47 -3.96 -4.42 -4.19
N GLN A 48 -5.11 -4.66 -3.57
CA GLN A 48 -6.28 -3.76 -3.68
C GLN A 48 -6.01 -2.37 -3.07
N ALA A 49 -5.31 -2.32 -1.95
CA ALA A 49 -4.93 -1.05 -1.32
C ALA A 49 -3.94 -0.27 -2.20
N GLU A 50 -3.00 -0.97 -2.84
CA GLU A 50 -2.06 -0.36 -3.79
C GLU A 50 -2.76 0.18 -5.04
N GLN A 51 -3.71 -0.57 -5.60
CA GLN A 51 -4.51 -0.08 -6.73
C GLN A 51 -5.33 1.15 -6.33
N SER A 52 -5.99 1.12 -5.17
CA SER A 52 -6.79 2.25 -4.69
C SER A 52 -5.94 3.51 -4.42
N ALA A 53 -4.72 3.33 -3.91
CA ALA A 53 -3.77 4.42 -3.75
C ALA A 53 -3.34 5.00 -5.11
N LEU A 54 -3.09 4.14 -6.11
CA LEU A 54 -2.76 4.56 -7.47
C LEU A 54 -3.91 5.34 -8.13
N ASP A 55 -5.14 4.84 -8.03
CA ASP A 55 -6.33 5.51 -8.56
C ASP A 55 -6.52 6.88 -7.92
N THR A 56 -6.32 6.97 -6.60
CA THR A 56 -6.42 8.21 -5.84
C THR A 56 -5.33 9.21 -6.24
N ALA A 57 -4.08 8.76 -6.36
CA ALA A 57 -2.96 9.59 -6.79
C ALA A 57 -3.20 10.14 -8.21
N THR A 58 -3.69 9.31 -9.11
CA THR A 58 -4.01 9.69 -10.50
C THR A 58 -5.15 10.72 -10.55
N ALA A 59 -6.21 10.53 -9.77
CA ALA A 59 -7.34 11.48 -9.69
C ALA A 59 -6.93 12.83 -9.06
N ASN A 60 -6.08 12.81 -8.04
CA ASN A 60 -5.49 14.01 -7.45
C ASN A 60 -4.60 14.72 -8.46
N GLY A 61 -3.78 13.97 -9.20
CA GLY A 61 -2.95 14.49 -10.27
C GLY A 61 -3.76 15.17 -11.36
N ALA A 62 -4.88 14.58 -11.79
CA ALA A 62 -5.78 15.22 -12.73
C ALA A 62 -6.34 16.56 -12.21
N SER A 63 -6.73 16.61 -10.95
CA SER A 63 -7.22 17.85 -10.31
C SER A 63 -6.13 18.92 -10.22
N GLN A 64 -4.89 18.52 -9.93
CA GLN A 64 -3.74 19.41 -9.89
C GLN A 64 -3.40 19.97 -11.28
N VAL A 65 -3.35 19.10 -12.29
CA VAL A 65 -3.11 19.47 -13.70
C VAL A 65 -4.21 20.41 -14.20
N ALA A 66 -5.48 20.15 -13.87
CA ALA A 66 -6.57 21.07 -14.21
C ALA A 66 -6.37 22.46 -13.60
N THR A 67 -5.90 22.52 -12.35
CA THR A 67 -5.61 23.79 -11.67
C THR A 67 -4.43 24.51 -12.33
N GLU A 68 -3.37 23.79 -12.64
CA GLU A 68 -2.18 24.35 -13.32
C GLU A 68 -2.57 24.94 -14.67
N ILE A 69 -3.31 24.18 -15.50
CA ILE A 69 -3.81 24.67 -16.79
C ILE A 69 -4.75 25.89 -16.61
N ALA A 70 -5.63 25.87 -15.61
CA ALA A 70 -6.60 26.95 -15.39
C ALA A 70 -5.95 28.26 -14.91
N THR A 71 -4.83 28.17 -14.16
CA THR A 71 -4.12 29.35 -13.65
C THR A 71 -3.01 29.85 -14.59
N ALA A 72 -2.61 29.05 -15.57
CA ALA A 72 -1.56 29.41 -16.50
C ALA A 72 -1.96 30.63 -17.36
N THR A 73 -1.06 31.61 -17.47
CA THR A 73 -1.25 32.80 -18.31
C THR A 73 -0.93 32.56 -19.79
N THR A 74 -0.29 31.43 -20.09
CA THR A 74 0.03 30.93 -21.43
C THR A 74 -0.23 29.43 -21.48
N ALA A 75 -0.44 28.86 -22.66
CA ALA A 75 -0.68 27.42 -22.78
C ALA A 75 0.52 26.62 -22.21
N PRO A 76 0.32 25.81 -21.14
CA PRO A 76 1.41 25.08 -20.53
C PRO A 76 1.92 23.97 -21.45
N THR A 77 3.19 23.59 -21.28
CA THR A 77 3.75 22.43 -21.98
C THR A 77 3.47 21.16 -21.18
N ILE A 78 3.46 20.00 -21.85
CA ILE A 78 3.33 18.70 -21.19
C ILE A 78 4.43 18.49 -20.14
N ASP A 79 5.65 18.99 -20.40
CA ASP A 79 6.77 18.91 -19.46
C ASP A 79 6.48 19.67 -18.16
N THR A 80 5.97 20.89 -18.26
CA THR A 80 5.54 21.68 -17.10
C THR A 80 4.46 20.98 -16.30
N LEU A 81 3.47 20.38 -16.97
CA LEU A 81 2.40 19.64 -16.30
C LEU A 81 2.91 18.37 -15.62
N ASN A 82 3.86 17.65 -16.22
CA ASN A 82 4.51 16.51 -15.57
C ASN A 82 5.26 16.95 -14.30
N THR A 83 6.04 18.03 -14.34
CA THR A 83 6.74 18.53 -13.15
C THR A 83 5.79 18.99 -12.03
N SER A 84 4.54 19.34 -12.37
CA SER A 84 3.54 19.68 -11.35
C SER A 84 3.11 18.45 -10.53
N LEU A 85 3.29 17.24 -11.07
CA LEU A 85 2.87 15.98 -10.45
C LEU A 85 3.95 15.34 -9.55
N ASP A 86 5.20 15.79 -9.59
CA ASP A 86 6.32 15.23 -8.82
C ASP A 86 6.03 15.10 -7.31
N GLY A 87 5.18 15.99 -6.76
CA GLY A 87 4.77 15.95 -5.35
C GLY A 87 3.78 14.84 -4.99
N LEU A 88 3.21 14.15 -5.98
CA LEU A 88 2.23 13.07 -5.84
C LEU A 88 2.80 11.70 -6.19
N GLU A 89 4.01 11.64 -6.73
CA GLU A 89 4.75 10.40 -7.01
C GLU A 89 5.35 9.84 -5.72
N ALA A 90 4.61 8.96 -5.06
CA ALA A 90 5.03 8.28 -3.83
C ALA A 90 4.86 6.76 -3.92
N ASP A 91 5.60 6.00 -3.10
CA ASP A 91 5.46 4.54 -2.98
C ASP A 91 5.53 3.77 -4.31
N GLY A 92 6.40 4.21 -5.23
CA GLY A 92 6.61 3.60 -6.54
C GLY A 92 5.53 3.93 -7.58
N ILE A 93 4.65 4.89 -7.29
CA ILE A 93 3.71 5.47 -8.24
C ILE A 93 4.45 6.50 -9.09
N THR A 94 4.34 6.38 -10.41
CA THR A 94 4.76 7.40 -11.37
C THR A 94 3.54 7.93 -12.10
N LEU A 95 3.46 9.23 -12.28
CA LEU A 95 2.36 9.91 -12.96
C LEU A 95 2.86 10.59 -14.23
N SER A 96 2.02 10.64 -15.25
CA SER A 96 2.35 11.34 -16.49
C SER A 96 1.11 11.97 -17.11
N VAL A 97 1.29 13.11 -17.76
CA VAL A 97 0.24 13.85 -18.46
C VAL A 97 0.42 13.69 -19.97
N ALA A 98 -0.68 13.45 -20.67
CA ALA A 98 -0.77 13.54 -22.11
C ALA A 98 -1.94 14.44 -22.52
N ALA A 99 -1.82 15.12 -23.67
CA ALA A 99 -2.95 15.76 -24.32
C ALA A 99 -3.61 14.80 -25.33
N ASN A 100 -4.90 14.96 -25.57
CA ASN A 100 -5.67 14.20 -26.56
C ASN A 100 -6.39 15.15 -27.54
N PRO A 101 -6.02 15.22 -28.82
CA PRO A 101 -4.95 14.44 -29.47
C PRO A 101 -3.57 14.90 -29.02
N THR A 102 -2.57 14.02 -29.10
CA THR A 102 -1.17 14.27 -28.64
C THR A 102 -0.47 15.41 -29.39
N THR A 103 -1.05 15.87 -30.49
CA THR A 103 -0.57 17.02 -31.29
C THR A 103 -1.16 18.35 -30.84
N ALA A 104 -2.14 18.36 -29.93
CA ALA A 104 -2.75 19.56 -29.38
C ALA A 104 -2.00 20.03 -28.13
N ALA A 105 -2.02 21.34 -27.89
CA ALA A 105 -1.63 21.88 -26.58
C ALA A 105 -2.63 21.40 -25.51
N PRO A 106 -2.16 21.06 -24.30
CA PRO A 106 -3.06 20.66 -23.21
C PRO A 106 -3.95 21.84 -22.79
N SER A 107 -5.23 21.55 -22.62
CA SER A 107 -6.28 22.43 -22.12
C SER A 107 -7.09 21.69 -21.05
N VAL A 108 -7.95 22.43 -20.34
CA VAL A 108 -8.83 21.85 -19.33
C VAL A 108 -9.80 20.80 -19.88
N ASP A 109 -9.99 20.72 -21.19
CA ASP A 109 -10.93 19.79 -21.84
C ASP A 109 -10.26 18.54 -22.41
N ASN A 110 -8.93 18.52 -22.53
CA ASN A 110 -8.27 17.54 -23.39
C ASN A 110 -6.98 16.92 -22.82
N TYR A 111 -6.84 16.90 -21.49
CA TYR A 111 -5.71 16.26 -20.82
C TYR A 111 -6.09 14.91 -20.21
N CYS A 112 -5.12 14.00 -20.13
CA CYS A 112 -5.24 12.72 -19.44
C CYS A 112 -4.01 12.51 -18.56
N VAL A 113 -4.23 12.25 -17.27
CA VAL A 113 -3.20 11.82 -16.33
C VAL A 113 -3.20 10.31 -16.25
N THR A 114 -2.04 9.70 -16.41
CA THR A 114 -1.84 8.25 -16.34
C THR A 114 -0.91 7.95 -15.18
N GLY A 115 -1.37 7.12 -14.25
CA GLY A 115 -0.58 6.59 -13.15
C GLY A 115 -0.17 5.14 -13.39
N THR A 116 1.07 4.83 -13.08
CA THR A 116 1.59 3.45 -13.11
C THR A 116 2.31 3.11 -11.82
N LYS A 117 2.14 1.86 -11.38
CA LYS A 117 2.88 1.25 -10.29
C LYS A 117 3.15 -0.22 -10.64
N GLU A 118 4.33 -0.72 -10.30
CA GLU A 118 4.67 -2.13 -10.55
C GLU A 118 3.69 -3.06 -9.81
N GLY A 119 3.10 -4.01 -10.55
CA GLY A 119 2.12 -4.96 -9.99
C GLY A 119 0.69 -4.42 -9.86
N SER A 120 0.41 -3.19 -10.29
CA SER A 120 -0.93 -2.60 -10.34
C SER A 120 -1.38 -2.36 -11.79
N GLU A 121 -2.70 -2.30 -12.02
CA GLU A 121 -3.27 -1.90 -13.30
C GLU A 121 -3.11 -0.39 -13.50
N THR A 122 -2.81 0.03 -14.73
CA THR A 122 -2.67 1.45 -15.07
C THR A 122 -3.96 2.21 -14.78
N ALA A 123 -3.85 3.30 -14.03
CA ALA A 123 -4.96 4.19 -13.73
C ALA A 123 -4.90 5.41 -14.66
N THR A 124 -6.06 5.90 -15.11
CA THR A 124 -6.15 7.12 -15.93
C THR A 124 -7.23 8.04 -15.40
N SER A 125 -6.98 9.35 -15.39
CA SER A 125 -7.94 10.36 -14.95
C SER A 125 -7.78 11.67 -15.71
N GLY A 126 -8.90 12.27 -16.14
CA GLY A 126 -8.94 13.52 -16.90
C GLY A 126 -9.95 13.47 -18.04
N PRO A 127 -10.34 14.62 -18.59
CA PRO A 127 -11.35 14.74 -19.65
C PRO A 127 -10.87 14.29 -21.04
N GLY A 128 -9.56 14.10 -21.23
CA GLY A 128 -8.96 13.54 -22.43
C GLY A 128 -8.65 12.04 -22.34
N CYS A 129 -8.96 11.40 -21.21
CA CYS A 129 -9.05 9.95 -21.07
C CYS A 129 -10.47 9.50 -21.50
#